data_AF-A0A6L8EPH3-F1
#
_entry.id   AF-A0A6L8EPH3-F1
#
_cell.length_a   1.000
_cell.length_b   1.000
_cell.length_c   1.000
_cell.angle_alpha   90.00
_cell.angle_beta   90.00
_cell.angle_gamma   90.00
#
_symmetry.space_group_name_H-M   'P 1'
#
loop_
_entity.id
_entity.type
_entity.pdbx_description
1 polymer ?
#
loop_
_entity_poly.entity_id
_entity_poly.type
_entity_poly.pdbx_seq_one_letter_code
_entity_poly.pdbx_strand_id
1 'polypeptide(L)'
;MKTVTYAQVQQLVAKLPEDKLPSAYRLLSALTAAEAQSPQAAFLRLSVDERRQLLSEQAEQMKAYYEQTADERVEWQTGDFVDESEAR
;
A
#
# COMPACT_ATOMS: atom_id res chain seq x y z
N MET A 1 9.75 14.25 -11.05
CA MET A 1 10.16 13.03 -11.78
C MET A 1 9.35 12.95 -13.06
N LYS A 2 9.96 12.70 -14.23
CA LYS A 2 9.21 12.55 -15.49
C LYS A 2 8.59 11.16 -15.51
N THR A 3 7.27 11.09 -15.45
CA THR A 3 6.52 9.83 -15.60
C THR A 3 6.57 9.40 -17.06
N VAL A 4 7.16 8.23 -17.31
CA VAL A 4 7.17 7.62 -18.64
C VAL A 4 5.82 6.94 -18.84
N THR A 5 5.10 7.33 -19.90
CA THR A 5 3.76 6.80 -20.20
C THR A 5 3.85 5.55 -21.07
N TYR A 6 2.83 4.70 -20.99
CA TYR A 6 2.70 3.51 -21.85
C TYR A 6 2.88 3.83 -23.34
N ALA A 7 2.29 4.92 -23.81
CA ALA A 7 2.39 5.37 -25.20
C ALA A 7 3.86 5.66 -25.61
N GLN A 8 4.65 6.24 -24.72
CA GLN A 8 6.07 6.53 -24.98
C GLN A 8 6.90 5.24 -25.05
N VAL A 9 6.59 4.25 -24.23
CA VAL A 9 7.24 2.93 -24.29
C VAL A 9 6.89 2.23 -25.61
N GLN A 10 5.62 2.27 -26.01
CA GLN A 10 5.16 1.65 -27.25
C GLN A 10 5.78 2.28 -28.50
N GLN A 11 5.91 3.62 -28.54
CA GLN A 11 6.62 4.33 -29.60
C GLN A 11 8.11 3.95 -29.69
N LEU A 12 8.72 3.62 -28.55
CA LEU A 12 10.13 3.23 -28.50
C LEU A 12 10.32 1.78 -28.97
N VAL A 13 9.42 0.88 -28.56
CA VAL A 13 9.38 -0.52 -29.01
C VAL A 13 9.17 -0.61 -30.53
N ALA A 14 8.29 0.23 -31.08
CA ALA A 14 8.05 0.27 -32.53
C ALA A 14 9.26 0.70 -33.37
N LYS A 15 10.28 1.31 -32.77
CA LYS A 15 11.53 1.72 -33.44
C LYS A 15 12.63 0.66 -33.34
N LEU A 16 12.41 -0.41 -32.58
CA LEU A 16 13.39 -1.48 -32.41
C LEU A 16 13.23 -2.53 -33.51
N PRO A 17 14.34 -3.06 -34.04
CA PRO A 17 14.28 -4.22 -34.93
C PRO A 17 13.81 -5.46 -34.15
N GLU A 18 13.07 -6.34 -34.83
CA GLU A 18 12.35 -7.47 -34.21
C GLU A 18 13.29 -8.42 -33.45
N ASP A 19 14.51 -8.62 -33.96
CA ASP A 19 15.52 -9.47 -33.34
C ASP A 19 15.99 -8.98 -31.96
N LYS A 20 15.79 -7.69 -31.66
CA LYS A 20 16.14 -7.07 -30.38
C LYS A 20 14.97 -6.99 -29.40
N LEU A 21 13.74 -7.27 -29.84
CA LEU A 21 12.56 -7.24 -28.96
C LEU A 21 12.69 -8.17 -27.75
N PRO A 22 13.21 -9.41 -27.85
CA PRO A 22 13.38 -10.28 -26.69
C PRO A 22 14.37 -9.74 -25.66
N SER A 23 15.37 -8.99 -26.08
CA SER A 23 16.37 -8.37 -25.20
C SER A 23 15.82 -7.10 -24.54
N ALA A 24 15.09 -6.28 -25.30
CA ALA A 24 14.41 -5.10 -24.78
C ALA A 24 13.33 -5.47 -23.75
N TYR A 25 12.55 -6.53 -24.02
CA TYR A 25 11.57 -7.05 -23.06
C TYR A 25 12.22 -7.51 -21.76
N ARG A 26 13.31 -8.28 -21.84
CA ARG A 26 14.04 -8.74 -20.66
C ARG A 26 14.60 -7.58 -19.83
N LEU A 27 15.14 -6.55 -20.47
CA LEU A 27 15.63 -5.35 -19.80
C LEU A 27 14.50 -4.59 -19.10
N LEU A 28 13.40 -4.31 -19.81
CA LEU A 28 12.24 -3.61 -19.23
C LEU A 28 11.60 -4.39 -18.08
N SER A 29 11.52 -5.71 -18.21
CA SER A 29 11.05 -6.60 -17.15
C SER A 29 11.98 -6.60 -15.93
N ALA A 30 13.30 -6.58 -16.12
CA ALA A 30 14.26 -6.51 -15.02
C ALA A 30 14.20 -5.17 -14.28
N LEU A 31 14.04 -4.07 -15.02
CA LEU A 31 13.91 -2.72 -14.46
C LEU A 31 12.62 -2.54 -13.66
N THR A 32 11.52 -3.18 -14.09
CA THR A 32 10.23 -3.14 -13.38
C THR A 32 10.15 -4.12 -12.20
N ALA A 33 10.88 -5.24 -12.25
CA ALA A 33 10.98 -6.18 -11.13
C ALA A 33 11.64 -5.57 -9.89
N ALA A 34 12.48 -4.55 -10.06
CA ALA A 34 13.09 -3.80 -8.96
C ALA A 34 12.08 -2.91 -8.20
N GLU A 35 10.94 -2.57 -8.82
CA GLU A 35 10.04 -1.51 -8.33
C GLU A 35 8.73 -2.05 -7.72
N ALA A 36 8.44 -3.34 -7.88
CA ALA A 36 7.21 -3.97 -7.37
C ALA A 36 7.48 -5.01 -6.26
N GLN A 37 8.22 -4.64 -5.22
CA GLN A 37 8.04 -5.34 -3.94
C GLN A 37 6.86 -4.68 -3.24
N SER A 38 5.64 -5.16 -3.55
CA SER A 38 4.49 -4.76 -2.76
C SER A 38 4.81 -5.05 -1.28
N PRO A 39 4.40 -4.19 -0.33
CA PRO A 39 4.63 -4.43 1.09
C PRO A 39 4.17 -5.84 1.52
N GLN A 40 3.12 -6.34 0.87
CA GLN A 40 2.62 -7.70 1.07
C GLN A 40 3.60 -8.77 0.55
N ALA A 41 4.20 -8.58 -0.62
CA ALA A 41 5.20 -9.50 -1.15
C ALA A 41 6.50 -9.50 -0.31
N ALA A 42 6.90 -8.34 0.22
CA ALA A 42 8.02 -8.25 1.16
C ALA A 42 7.73 -8.98 2.47
N PHE A 43 6.53 -8.81 3.03
CA PHE A 43 6.09 -9.49 4.24
C PHE A 43 6.06 -11.03 4.08
N LEU A 44 5.59 -11.53 2.92
CA LEU A 44 5.53 -12.98 2.67
C LEU A 44 6.90 -13.64 2.49
N ARG A 45 7.96 -12.87 2.24
CA ARG A 45 9.35 -13.37 2.16
C ARG A 45 10.00 -13.57 3.52
N LEU A 46 9.44 -12.97 4.57
CA LEU A 46 9.94 -13.12 5.94
C LEU A 46 9.69 -14.56 6.44
N SER A 47 10.60 -15.02 7.30
CA SER A 47 10.41 -16.26 8.05
C SER A 47 9.15 -16.19 8.93
N VAL A 48 8.70 -17.35 9.41
CA VAL A 48 7.51 -17.40 10.28
C VAL A 48 7.73 -16.60 11.56
N ASP A 49 8.93 -16.62 12.13
CA ASP A 49 9.24 -15.93 13.38
C ASP A 49 9.32 -14.42 13.19
N GLU A 50 9.95 -13.95 12.10
CA GLU A 50 9.98 -12.52 11.74
C GLU A 50 8.58 -11.96 11.50
N ARG A 51 7.71 -12.73 10.83
CA ARG A 51 6.29 -12.33 10.64
C ARG A 51 5.55 -12.23 11.96
N ARG A 52 5.76 -13.18 12.88
CA ARG A 52 5.12 -13.18 14.20
C ARG A 52 5.57 -11.98 15.03
N GLN A 53 6.86 -11.67 15.02
CA GLN A 53 7.38 -10.52 15.74
C GLN A 53 6.76 -9.22 15.21
N LEU A 54 6.76 -9.02 13.88
CA LEU A 54 6.21 -7.82 13.26
C LEU A 54 4.70 -7.65 13.54
N LEU A 55 3.93 -8.73 13.47
CA LEU A 55 2.51 -8.72 13.82
C LEU A 55 2.27 -8.42 15.31
N SER A 56 3.13 -8.94 16.20
CA SER A 56 3.04 -8.67 17.64
C SER A 56 3.30 -7.18 17.95
N GLU A 57 4.30 -6.58 17.30
CA GLU A 57 4.62 -5.16 17.45
C GLU A 57 3.48 -4.27 16.94
N GLN A 58 2.87 -4.62 15.80
CA GLN A 58 1.68 -3.93 15.30
C GLN A 58 0.48 -4.06 16.24
N ALA A 59 0.26 -5.24 16.82
CA ALA A 59 -0.85 -5.46 17.75
C ALA A 59 -0.70 -4.59 19.02
N GLU A 60 0.51 -4.49 19.58
CA GLU A 60 0.78 -3.63 20.74
C GLU A 60 0.62 -2.15 20.41
N GLN A 61 1.10 -1.68 19.25
CA GLN A 61 0.89 -0.30 18.82
C GLN A 61 -0.60 0.02 18.65
N MET A 62 -1.34 -0.90 18.03
CA MET A 62 -2.78 -0.72 17.80
C MET A 62 -3.55 -0.71 19.13
N LYS A 63 -3.17 -1.56 20.09
CA LYS A 63 -3.73 -1.56 21.44
C LYS A 63 -3.45 -0.23 22.15
N ALA A 64 -2.21 0.25 22.14
CA ALA A 64 -1.84 1.52 22.76
C ALA A 64 -2.60 2.70 22.13
N TYR A 65 -2.74 2.72 20.80
CA TYR A 65 -3.54 3.71 20.09
C TYR A 65 -5.01 3.67 20.52
N TYR A 66 -5.56 2.47 20.69
CA TYR A 66 -6.94 2.28 21.13
C TYR A 66 -7.18 2.67 22.59
N GLU A 67 -6.21 2.44 23.49
CA GLU A 67 -6.25 2.91 24.86
C GLU A 67 -6.16 4.44 24.92
N GLN A 68 -5.34 5.07 24.07
CA GLN A 68 -5.19 6.52 24.01
C GLN A 68 -6.44 7.22 23.44
N THR A 69 -7.11 6.62 22.46
CA THR A 69 -8.31 7.18 21.80
C THR A 69 -9.61 6.67 22.42
N ALA A 70 -9.56 6.11 23.63
CA ALA A 70 -10.73 5.57 24.31
C ALA A 70 -11.79 6.66 24.55
N ASP A 71 -11.38 7.82 25.03
CA ASP A 71 -12.28 8.94 25.36
C ASP A 71 -12.90 9.57 24.10
N GLU A 72 -12.10 9.76 23.04
CA GLU A 72 -12.61 10.25 21.75
C GLU A 72 -13.61 9.26 21.15
N ARG A 73 -13.39 7.95 21.29
CA ARG A 73 -14.36 6.95 20.78
C ARG A 73 -15.68 6.95 21.51
N VAL A 74 -15.69 7.24 22.81
CA VAL A 74 -16.97 7.44 23.53
C VAL A 74 -17.72 8.61 22.89
N GLU A 75 -17.06 9.72 22.58
CA GLU A 75 -17.71 10.88 21.96
C GLU A 75 -18.31 10.58 20.57
N TRP A 76 -17.62 9.79 19.73
CA TRP A 76 -18.13 9.40 18.41
C TRP A 76 -19.14 8.24 18.44
N GLN A 77 -19.09 7.35 19.44
CA GLN A 77 -19.99 6.20 19.57
C GLN A 77 -21.24 6.49 20.41
N THR A 78 -21.23 7.52 21.26
CA THR A 78 -22.36 7.82 22.17
C THR A 78 -23.50 8.54 21.46
N GLY A 79 -23.31 9.01 20.22
CA GLY A 79 -24.41 9.42 19.33
C GLY A 79 -25.47 10.27 20.02
N ASP A 80 -25.05 11.28 20.80
CA ASP A 80 -25.98 12.24 21.38
C ASP A 80 -26.42 13.20 20.27
N PHE A 81 -27.28 12.69 19.40
CA PHE A 81 -28.16 13.53 18.59
C PHE A 81 -29.10 14.17 19.59
N VAL A 82 -28.71 15.34 20.10
CA VAL A 82 -29.62 16.22 20.84
C VAL A 82 -30.83 16.44 19.95
N ASP A 83 -31.95 15.82 20.30
CA ASP A 83 -33.24 16.07 19.66
C ASP A 83 -33.66 17.48 20.09
N GLU A 84 -33.34 18.48 19.26
CA GLU A 84 -33.82 19.86 19.39
C GLU A 84 -35.34 19.94 19.09
N SER A 85 -36.15 19.16 19.80
CA SER A 85 -37.61 19.19 19.67
C SER A 85 -38.34 19.35 21.00
N GLU A 86 -37.81 20.16 21.92
CA GLU A 86 -38.63 20.81 22.95
C GLU A 86 -38.42 22.34 22.95
N ALA A 87 -38.91 22.98 21.88
CA ALA A 87 -39.34 24.38 21.92
C ALA A 87 -40.87 24.42 21.78
N ARG A 88 -41.58 24.36 22.91
CA ARG A 88 -42.96 24.82 23.05
C ARG A 88 -43.16 25.50 24.39
#